data_AF-A0A9X3F165-F1
#
_entry.id   AF-A0A9X3F165-F1
#
_cell.length_a   1.000
_cell.length_b   1.000
_cell.length_c   1.000
_cell.angle_alpha   90.00
_cell.angle_beta   90.00
_cell.angle_gamma   90.00
#
_symmetry.space_group_name_H-M   'P 1'
#
loop_
_entity.id
_entity.type
_entity.pdbx_description
1 polymer ?
#
loop_
_entity_poly.entity_id
_entity_poly.type
_entity_poly.pdbx_seq_one_letter_code
_entity_poly.pdbx_strand_id
1 'polypeptide(L)'
;MTHSLQRRPIDICGQRRERRVVIGNGSVLRVLRAGADVRGIHEGAVGILMAVTCRTSSVTQILVQGYDAPGTVGVLAKRTKIAARNFLPLPLESQHRLEQWAAFSVRYLTAWSNYQRGARRLSPADRRAPGPRAVRARLGRRLDPRGARAGPAGRQPHRDGDRQPQRLAELDRSGIGGIDRRAFADIEFDESRYHGDPGYREAYRASEQAFLATVRDFTGGRGAAIVF
;
A
#
# COMPACT_ATOMS: atom_id res chain seq x y z
N MET A 1 1.27 2.26 -11.21
CA MET A 1 -0.20 2.03 -11.21
C MET A 1 -0.97 3.02 -12.10
N THR A 2 -0.32 4.03 -12.69
CA THR A 2 -0.95 5.00 -13.60
C THR A 2 -1.70 4.34 -14.75
N HIS A 3 -1.12 3.30 -15.36
CA HIS A 3 -1.73 2.50 -16.41
C HIS A 3 -3.05 1.81 -15.98
N SER A 4 -3.16 1.36 -14.73
CA SER A 4 -4.39 0.75 -14.18
C SER A 4 -5.48 1.80 -13.97
N LEU A 5 -5.11 3.02 -13.56
CA LEU A 5 -6.03 4.14 -13.39
C LEU A 5 -6.51 4.67 -14.75
N GLN A 6 -5.62 4.70 -15.74
CA GLN A 6 -5.91 5.11 -17.11
C GLN A 6 -6.58 4.01 -17.95
N ARG A 7 -6.79 2.80 -17.37
CA ARG A 7 -7.29 1.60 -18.07
C ARG A 7 -6.54 1.30 -19.38
N ARG A 8 -5.24 1.63 -19.42
CA ARG A 8 -4.35 1.33 -20.53
C ARG A 8 -3.44 0.18 -20.10
N PRO A 9 -3.80 -1.09 -20.36
CA PRO A 9 -2.97 -2.21 -19.93
C PRO A 9 -1.58 -2.12 -20.55
N ILE A 10 -0.56 -2.53 -19.80
CA ILE A 10 0.80 -2.61 -20.30
C ILE A 10 1.03 -3.96 -21.00
N ASP A 11 1.84 -3.97 -22.05
CA ASP A 11 2.35 -5.20 -22.64
C ASP A 11 3.50 -5.74 -21.79
N ILE A 12 3.17 -6.62 -20.84
CA ILE A 12 4.14 -7.27 -19.94
C ILE A 12 5.10 -8.17 -20.72
N CYS A 13 4.62 -8.84 -21.77
CA CYS A 13 5.45 -9.71 -22.60
C CYS A 13 6.49 -8.88 -23.35
N GLY A 14 6.07 -7.79 -23.99
CA GLY A 14 6.95 -6.82 -24.64
C GLY A 14 7.96 -6.19 -23.68
N GLN A 15 7.51 -5.73 -22.52
CA GLN A 15 8.38 -5.15 -21.48
C GLN A 15 9.46 -6.14 -21.03
N ARG A 16 9.12 -7.42 -20.88
CA ARG A 16 10.04 -8.48 -20.42
C ARG A 16 10.83 -9.14 -21.54
N ARG A 17 10.51 -8.83 -22.81
CA ARG A 17 11.04 -9.54 -23.99
C ARG A 17 10.82 -11.06 -23.89
N GLU A 18 9.66 -11.46 -23.38
CA GLU A 18 9.27 -12.86 -23.20
C GLU A 18 8.07 -13.20 -24.07
N ARG A 19 8.08 -14.40 -24.69
CA ARG A 19 6.97 -14.84 -25.55
C ARG A 19 5.65 -15.04 -24.79
N ARG A 20 5.73 -15.41 -23.51
CA ARG A 20 4.57 -15.68 -22.65
C ARG A 20 4.94 -15.46 -21.19
N VAL A 21 4.01 -14.93 -20.42
CA VAL A 21 4.19 -14.66 -18.99
C VAL A 21 2.97 -15.14 -18.22
N VAL A 22 3.20 -15.88 -17.13
CA VAL A 22 2.16 -16.10 -16.10
C VAL A 22 2.22 -14.92 -15.13
N ILE A 23 1.09 -14.21 -15.02
CA ILE A 23 0.99 -13.03 -14.15
C ILE A 23 0.52 -13.39 -12.72
N GLY A 24 0.53 -12.40 -11.84
CA GLY A 24 0.09 -12.50 -10.45
C GLY A 24 1.27 -12.43 -9.50
N ASN A 25 1.21 -11.49 -8.56
CA ASN A 25 2.29 -11.16 -7.62
C ASN A 25 1.85 -11.23 -6.15
N GLY A 26 0.64 -11.70 -5.87
CA GLY A 26 0.11 -11.85 -4.52
C GLY A 26 -0.67 -13.14 -4.38
N SER A 27 -0.24 -13.99 -3.45
CA SER A 27 -0.93 -15.23 -3.10
C SER A 27 -0.43 -15.79 -1.77
N VAL A 28 -1.21 -16.72 -1.22
CA VAL A 28 -0.77 -17.70 -0.22
C VAL A 28 -0.33 -18.97 -0.93
N LEU A 29 0.79 -19.52 -0.51
CA LEU A 29 1.45 -20.66 -1.13
C LEU A 29 1.59 -21.77 -0.10
N ARG A 30 1.40 -23.02 -0.55
CA ARG A 30 1.83 -24.21 0.17
C ARG A 30 3.08 -24.77 -0.49
N VAL A 31 4.11 -25.04 0.30
CA VAL A 31 5.36 -25.63 -0.19
C VAL A 31 5.10 -27.07 -0.59
N LEU A 32 5.30 -27.39 -1.87
CA LEU A 32 5.22 -28.76 -2.36
C LEU A 32 6.57 -29.48 -2.30
N ARG A 33 7.66 -28.73 -2.49
CA ARG A 33 9.04 -29.22 -2.46
C ARG A 33 10.01 -28.06 -2.26
N ALA A 34 11.02 -28.23 -1.41
CA ALA A 34 12.12 -27.28 -1.27
C ALA A 34 13.30 -27.64 -2.20
N GLY A 35 14.12 -26.66 -2.57
CA GLY A 35 15.38 -26.92 -3.26
C GLY A 35 16.41 -27.54 -2.32
N ALA A 36 17.40 -28.28 -2.84
CA ALA A 36 18.37 -29.01 -2.03
C ALA A 36 19.13 -28.13 -1.01
N ASP A 37 19.42 -26.89 -1.38
CA ASP A 37 20.16 -25.93 -0.55
C ASP A 37 19.26 -25.01 0.29
N VAL A 38 17.94 -25.18 0.18
CA VAL A 38 16.99 -24.38 0.97
C VAL A 38 16.98 -24.91 2.40
N ARG A 39 17.12 -24.01 3.37
CA ARG A 39 17.06 -24.31 4.81
C ARG A 39 15.89 -23.56 5.45
N GLY A 40 15.30 -24.12 6.49
CA GLY A 40 14.21 -23.49 7.25
C GLY A 40 12.83 -23.47 6.55
N ILE A 41 12.70 -24.07 5.36
CA ILE A 41 11.43 -24.23 4.65
C ILE A 41 11.21 -25.72 4.40
N HIS A 42 10.06 -26.24 4.83
CA HIS A 42 9.70 -27.65 4.72
C HIS A 42 8.44 -27.83 3.86
N GLU A 43 8.25 -29.04 3.33
CA GLU A 43 7.03 -29.40 2.60
C GLU A 43 5.79 -29.27 3.47
N GLY A 44 4.68 -28.84 2.88
CA GLY A 44 3.44 -28.54 3.60
C GLY A 44 3.40 -27.16 4.25
N ALA A 45 4.55 -26.49 4.45
CA ALA A 45 4.58 -25.15 5.02
C ALA A 45 3.72 -24.17 4.21
N VAL A 46 2.97 -23.32 4.91
CA VAL A 46 2.10 -22.31 4.31
C VAL A 46 2.69 -20.93 4.54
N GLY A 47 2.71 -20.10 3.50
CA GLY A 47 3.31 -18.77 3.55
C GLY A 47 2.73 -17.84 2.50
N ILE A 48 3.13 -16.57 2.55
CA ILE A 48 2.78 -15.57 1.53
C ILE A 48 3.95 -15.33 0.57
N LEU A 49 3.62 -15.00 -0.67
CA LEU A 49 4.59 -14.54 -1.65
C LEU A 49 5.05 -13.12 -1.31
N MET A 50 6.35 -12.96 -1.02
CA MET A 50 7.04 -11.68 -1.08
C MET A 50 7.56 -11.49 -2.51
N ALA A 51 6.78 -10.86 -3.38
CA ALA A 51 7.07 -10.75 -4.82
C ALA A 51 8.22 -9.80 -5.19
N VAL A 52 9.02 -9.35 -4.23
CA VAL A 52 10.13 -8.43 -4.48
C VAL A 52 11.35 -9.22 -4.95
N THR A 53 11.82 -8.98 -6.17
CA THR A 53 12.89 -9.81 -6.78
C THR A 53 14.27 -9.18 -6.73
N CYS A 54 14.36 -7.86 -6.59
CA CYS A 54 15.62 -7.14 -6.47
C CYS A 54 15.55 -6.11 -5.33
N ARG A 55 16.45 -6.26 -4.36
CA ARG A 55 16.61 -5.44 -3.16
C ARG A 55 18.03 -4.89 -3.19
N THR A 56 18.19 -3.58 -3.35
CA THR A 56 19.47 -2.93 -3.02
C THR A 56 19.41 -2.42 -1.57
N SER A 57 20.55 -2.02 -1.02
CA SER A 57 20.63 -1.43 0.34
C SER A 57 19.73 -0.19 0.48
N SER A 58 19.58 0.59 -0.59
CA SER A 58 18.80 1.83 -0.65
C SER A 58 17.39 1.69 -1.21
N VAL A 59 17.10 0.72 -2.10
CA VAL A 59 15.80 0.56 -2.74
C VAL A 59 15.13 -0.75 -2.33
N THR A 60 13.93 -0.64 -1.78
CA THR A 60 13.17 -1.79 -1.23
C THR A 60 12.50 -2.67 -2.27
N GLN A 61 12.37 -2.21 -3.52
CA GLN A 61 11.78 -2.98 -4.61
C GLN A 61 12.21 -2.38 -5.94
N ILE A 62 12.98 -3.14 -6.73
CA ILE A 62 13.39 -2.71 -8.08
C ILE A 62 12.54 -3.39 -9.15
N LEU A 63 12.19 -4.67 -8.96
CA LEU A 63 11.31 -5.43 -9.85
C LEU A 63 10.39 -6.37 -9.04
N VAL A 64 9.33 -6.83 -9.68
CA VAL A 64 8.20 -7.58 -9.11
C VAL A 64 8.00 -8.90 -9.85
N GLN A 65 8.11 -10.01 -9.10
CA GLN A 65 7.83 -11.35 -9.59
C GLN A 65 6.41 -11.46 -10.14
N GLY A 66 6.25 -12.09 -11.30
CA GLY A 66 4.94 -12.28 -11.93
C GLY A 66 4.32 -10.99 -12.47
N TYR A 67 5.13 -9.94 -12.61
CA TYR A 67 4.76 -8.68 -13.26
C TYR A 67 5.93 -8.24 -14.15
N ASP A 68 6.79 -7.30 -13.71
CA ASP A 68 7.86 -6.70 -14.50
C ASP A 68 9.23 -7.37 -14.37
N ALA A 69 9.43 -8.30 -13.41
CA ALA A 69 10.69 -9.02 -13.24
C ALA A 69 10.87 -10.11 -14.31
N PRO A 70 11.87 -10.00 -15.23
CA PRO A 70 12.10 -11.00 -16.25
C PRO A 70 12.49 -12.37 -15.68
N GLY A 71 12.15 -13.44 -16.38
CA GLY A 71 12.46 -14.83 -16.00
C GLY A 71 11.68 -15.35 -14.79
N THR A 72 10.72 -14.59 -14.27
CA THR A 72 9.91 -14.99 -13.11
C THR A 72 8.54 -15.50 -13.50
N VAL A 73 7.99 -16.44 -12.72
CA VAL A 73 6.65 -17.00 -12.94
C VAL A 73 5.70 -16.47 -11.87
N GLY A 74 4.56 -15.94 -12.29
CA GLY A 74 3.50 -15.47 -11.39
C GLY A 74 2.73 -16.59 -10.71
N VAL A 75 1.67 -16.20 -10.00
CA VAL A 75 0.85 -17.08 -9.15
C VAL A 75 -0.58 -17.28 -9.63
N LEU A 76 -0.99 -16.71 -10.77
CA LEU A 76 -2.25 -17.12 -11.44
C LEU A 76 -2.08 -18.45 -12.17
N ALA A 77 -1.63 -19.46 -11.44
CA ALA A 77 -1.38 -20.83 -11.88
C ALA A 77 -1.53 -21.79 -10.70
N LYS A 78 -1.80 -23.07 -10.97
CA LYS A 78 -1.94 -24.11 -9.93
C LYS A 78 -0.64 -24.37 -9.16
N ARG A 79 0.50 -24.19 -9.81
CA ARG A 79 1.85 -24.39 -9.27
C ARG A 79 2.79 -23.35 -9.86
N THR A 80 3.79 -22.94 -9.08
CA THR A 80 4.83 -22.03 -9.53
C THR A 80 6.16 -22.37 -8.85
N LYS A 81 7.25 -21.78 -9.33
CA LYS A 81 8.58 -21.85 -8.70
C LYS A 81 8.96 -20.45 -8.25
N ILE A 82 9.36 -20.33 -6.99
CA ILE A 82 9.79 -19.06 -6.40
C ILE A 82 11.17 -19.23 -5.77
N ALA A 83 11.91 -18.13 -5.64
CA ALA A 83 13.11 -18.13 -4.81
C ALA A 83 12.73 -18.29 -3.34
N ALA A 84 13.51 -19.05 -2.56
CA ALA A 84 13.22 -19.27 -1.13
C ALA A 84 13.08 -17.95 -0.34
N ARG A 85 13.89 -16.95 -0.67
CA ARG A 85 13.83 -15.59 -0.08
C ARG A 85 12.50 -14.85 -0.33
N ASN A 86 11.71 -15.30 -1.30
CA ASN A 86 10.41 -14.74 -1.64
C ASN A 86 9.26 -15.47 -0.92
N PHE A 87 9.55 -16.45 -0.07
CA PHE A 87 8.57 -17.12 0.77
C PHE A 87 8.63 -16.55 2.19
N LEU A 88 7.52 -16.01 2.68
CA LEU A 88 7.38 -15.60 4.08
C LEU A 88 6.41 -16.55 4.77
N PRO A 89 6.85 -17.39 5.73
CA PRO A 89 5.96 -18.32 6.42
C PRO A 89 4.86 -17.57 7.16
N LEU A 90 3.65 -18.11 7.13
CA LEU A 90 2.55 -17.61 7.94
C LEU A 90 2.68 -18.14 9.38
N PRO A 91 2.32 -17.34 10.38
CA PRO A 91 2.23 -17.83 11.76
C PRO A 91 1.14 -18.91 11.85
N LEU A 92 1.48 -20.05 12.48
CA LEU A 92 0.59 -21.20 12.62
C LEU A 92 -0.70 -20.85 13.40
N GLU A 93 -0.62 -19.89 14.32
CA GLU A 93 -1.72 -19.49 15.21
C GLU A 93 -2.49 -18.25 14.74
N SER A 94 -2.54 -18.01 13.43
CA SER A 94 -3.30 -16.86 12.91
C SER A 94 -4.81 -17.06 13.06
N GLN A 95 -5.50 -16.05 13.58
CA GLN A 95 -6.96 -15.97 13.55
C GLN A 95 -7.53 -15.66 12.15
N HIS A 96 -6.66 -15.35 11.18
CA HIS A 96 -7.06 -15.01 9.82
C HIS A 96 -7.03 -16.23 8.90
N ARG A 97 -8.07 -16.36 8.08
CA ARG A 97 -8.16 -17.36 7.01
C ARG A 97 -7.13 -17.09 5.91
N LEU A 98 -6.79 -18.10 5.13
CA LEU A 98 -5.78 -18.00 4.08
C LEU A 98 -6.15 -16.98 2.99
N GLU A 99 -7.44 -16.81 2.69
CA GLU A 99 -7.93 -15.81 1.73
C GLU A 99 -7.66 -14.38 2.23
N GLN A 100 -7.77 -14.17 3.55
CA GLN A 100 -7.46 -12.88 4.16
C GLN A 100 -5.96 -12.60 4.09
N TRP A 101 -5.11 -13.62 4.26
CA TRP A 101 -3.67 -13.51 4.05
C TRP A 101 -3.28 -13.28 2.59
N ALA A 102 -4.02 -13.86 1.63
CA ALA A 102 -3.74 -13.64 0.21
C ALA A 102 -3.92 -12.15 -0.16
N ALA A 103 -4.95 -11.50 0.37
CA ALA A 103 -5.17 -10.07 0.23
C ALA A 103 -4.08 -9.20 0.89
N PHE A 104 -3.34 -9.75 1.86
CA PHE A 104 -2.28 -9.05 2.59
C PHE A 104 -0.98 -8.93 1.79
N SER A 105 -0.64 -9.98 1.05
CA SER A 105 0.71 -10.30 0.51
C SER A 105 1.44 -9.17 -0.22
N VAL A 106 0.75 -8.35 -1.02
CA VAL A 106 1.39 -7.27 -1.80
C VAL A 106 1.26 -5.92 -1.09
N ARG A 107 0.03 -5.57 -0.69
CA ARG A 107 -0.27 -4.20 -0.27
C ARG A 107 0.28 -3.88 1.10
N TYR A 108 0.27 -4.81 2.03
CA TYR A 108 0.65 -4.47 3.41
C TYR A 108 2.16 -4.50 3.61
N LEU A 109 2.89 -5.38 2.91
CA LEU A 109 4.36 -5.44 2.97
C LEU A 109 5.00 -4.13 2.46
N THR A 110 4.58 -3.63 1.29
CA THR A 110 5.09 -2.35 0.77
C THR A 110 4.75 -1.20 1.71
N ALA A 111 3.54 -1.17 2.24
CA ALA A 111 3.10 -0.08 3.11
C ALA A 111 3.86 -0.08 4.45
N TRP A 112 4.08 -1.27 5.04
CA TRP A 112 4.89 -1.43 6.24
C TRP A 112 6.34 -0.99 6.01
N SER A 113 6.91 -1.37 4.87
CA SER A 113 8.25 -0.93 4.48
C SER A 113 8.38 0.59 4.37
N ASN A 114 7.40 1.24 3.73
CA ASN A 114 7.36 2.71 3.62
C ASN A 114 7.25 3.38 5.00
N TYR A 115 6.45 2.82 5.90
CA TYR A 115 6.35 3.31 7.28
C TYR A 115 7.66 3.12 8.07
N GLN A 116 8.26 1.93 8.03
CA GLN A 116 9.49 1.66 8.78
C GLN A 116 10.70 2.47 8.27
N ARG A 117 10.80 2.68 6.95
CA ARG A 117 11.97 3.34 6.36
C ARG A 117 11.80 4.85 6.22
N GLY A 118 10.62 5.32 5.81
CA GLY A 118 10.35 6.76 5.63
C GLY A 118 9.88 7.41 6.92
N ALA A 119 8.71 6.98 7.42
CA ALA A 119 8.04 7.65 8.53
C ALA A 119 8.81 7.59 9.87
N ARG A 120 9.36 6.43 10.22
CA ARG A 120 10.10 6.26 11.50
C ARG A 120 11.47 6.90 11.52
N ARG A 121 12.12 7.10 10.37
CA ARG A 121 13.46 7.75 10.30
C ARG A 121 13.38 9.27 10.27
N LEU A 122 12.27 9.83 9.77
CA LEU A 122 12.10 11.27 9.56
C LEU A 122 11.36 11.99 10.70
N SER A 123 10.91 11.29 11.75
CA SER A 123 10.36 11.92 12.96
C SER A 123 11.46 12.08 14.03
N PRO A 124 11.90 13.30 14.37
CA PRO A 124 12.86 13.54 15.46
C PRO A 124 12.25 13.33 16.85
N ALA A 125 10.93 13.19 16.96
CA ALA A 125 10.24 13.01 18.23
C ALA A 125 10.34 11.56 18.70
N ASP A 126 11.23 11.35 19.66
CA ASP A 126 11.22 10.33 20.70
C ASP A 126 10.69 8.94 20.36
N ARG A 127 11.59 7.96 20.49
CA ARG A 127 11.30 6.52 20.61
C ARG A 127 10.26 6.15 21.69
N ARG A 128 9.71 7.13 22.44
CA ARG A 128 8.74 6.99 23.53
C ARG A 128 7.44 7.80 23.36
N ALA A 129 7.27 8.62 22.31
CA ALA A 129 6.03 9.37 22.10
C ALA A 129 4.92 8.48 21.46
N PRO A 130 3.63 8.68 21.81
CA PRO A 130 2.52 8.06 21.09
C PRO A 130 2.60 8.53 19.62
N GLY A 131 2.62 7.58 18.69
CA GLY A 131 3.22 7.74 17.36
C GLY A 131 2.76 8.94 16.49
N PRO A 132 3.54 9.29 15.45
CA PRO A 132 3.28 10.47 14.63
C PRO A 132 1.91 10.41 13.93
N ARG A 133 1.25 11.58 13.83
CA ARG A 133 0.00 11.76 13.09
C ARG A 133 0.29 11.83 11.60
N ALA A 134 -0.20 10.86 10.83
CA ALA A 134 0.02 10.76 9.38
C ALA A 134 -1.27 11.09 8.62
N VAL A 135 -1.20 11.99 7.62
CA VAL A 135 -2.26 12.20 6.63
C VAL A 135 -2.00 11.27 5.45
N ARG A 136 -3.03 10.58 4.97
CA ARG A 136 -2.86 9.56 3.93
C ARG A 136 -3.74 9.81 2.74
N ALA A 137 -3.18 10.15 1.58
CA ALA A 137 -3.92 10.37 0.35
C ALA A 137 -4.04 9.08 -0.47
N ARG A 138 -5.28 8.59 -0.65
CA ARG A 138 -5.69 7.66 -1.72
C ARG A 138 -4.68 6.54 -2.05
N LEU A 139 -4.57 5.57 -1.17
CA LEU A 139 -4.09 4.22 -1.49
C LEU A 139 -4.83 3.28 -0.57
N GLY A 140 -5.84 2.55 -1.07
CA GLY A 140 -6.72 1.68 -0.28
C GLY A 140 -5.97 0.61 0.52
N ARG A 141 -5.50 0.97 1.71
CA ARG A 141 -4.89 0.03 2.66
C ARG A 141 -5.19 0.50 4.08
N ARG A 142 -5.49 -0.43 4.96
CA ARG A 142 -5.38 -0.24 6.40
C ARG A 142 -3.90 -0.41 6.75
N LEU A 143 -3.39 0.35 7.71
CA LEU A 143 -2.15 0.01 8.40
C LEU A 143 -2.33 0.55 9.81
N ASP A 144 -2.87 -0.28 10.70
CA ASP A 144 -2.29 -0.35 12.02
C ASP A 144 -2.73 -1.61 12.80
N PRO A 145 -1.81 -2.52 13.17
CA PRO A 145 -2.05 -3.46 14.26
C PRO A 145 -1.91 -2.79 15.66
N ARG A 146 -1.34 -1.58 15.75
CA ARG A 146 -1.08 -0.84 17.01
C ARG A 146 -1.96 0.39 17.22
N GLY A 147 -2.65 0.86 16.19
CA GLY A 147 -3.46 2.08 16.17
C GLY A 147 -4.83 1.87 16.78
N ALA A 148 -5.26 0.61 16.84
CA ALA A 148 -6.40 0.18 17.66
C ALA A 148 -6.19 0.39 19.17
N ARG A 149 -5.00 0.80 19.63
CA ARG A 149 -4.70 1.10 21.04
C ARG A 149 -4.44 2.56 21.35
N ALA A 150 -4.39 3.45 20.36
CA ALA A 150 -4.25 4.87 20.64
C ALA A 150 -5.63 5.45 20.93
N GLY A 151 -5.87 5.89 22.16
CA GLY A 151 -7.08 6.61 22.56
C GLY A 151 -7.31 7.87 21.71
N PRO A 152 -8.33 8.69 22.03
CA PRO A 152 -8.84 9.77 21.17
C PRO A 152 -7.79 10.78 20.65
N ALA A 153 -6.59 10.84 21.25
CA ALA A 153 -5.46 11.66 20.80
C ALA A 153 -4.63 11.10 19.62
N GLY A 154 -4.86 9.85 19.18
CA GLY A 154 -4.04 9.12 18.19
C GLY A 154 -4.64 8.93 16.80
N ARG A 155 -5.74 9.61 16.47
CA ARG A 155 -6.42 9.47 15.18
C ARG A 155 -5.50 9.90 14.02
N GLN A 156 -5.17 8.95 13.14
CA GLN A 156 -4.44 9.23 11.91
C GLN A 156 -5.42 9.59 10.78
N PRO A 157 -5.29 10.77 10.14
CA PRO A 157 -6.13 11.15 9.02
C PRO A 157 -5.99 10.21 7.80
N HIS A 158 -7.08 9.56 7.41
CA HIS A 158 -7.19 8.81 6.14
C HIS A 158 -8.03 9.60 5.13
N ARG A 159 -7.51 9.79 3.92
CA ARG A 159 -8.23 10.38 2.78
C ARG A 159 -8.62 9.25 1.84
N ASP A 160 -9.88 8.85 1.94
CA ASP A 160 -10.47 7.88 1.03
C ASP A 160 -10.83 8.52 -0.31
N GLY A 161 -10.60 7.77 -1.38
CA GLY A 161 -10.90 8.19 -2.75
C GLY A 161 -12.31 7.84 -3.23
N ASP A 162 -13.21 7.43 -2.34
CA ASP A 162 -14.50 6.87 -2.73
C ASP A 162 -15.67 7.68 -2.17
N ARG A 163 -16.63 7.95 -3.04
CA ARG A 163 -17.88 8.68 -2.80
C ARG A 163 -18.88 7.93 -1.90
N GLN A 164 -18.41 7.01 -1.05
CA GLN A 164 -19.25 6.05 -0.33
C GLN A 164 -19.21 6.30 1.19
N PRO A 165 -20.32 6.75 1.80
CA PRO A 165 -20.42 7.01 3.25
C PRO A 165 -20.02 5.81 4.13
N GLN A 166 -20.22 4.59 3.62
CA GLN A 166 -19.90 3.34 4.30
C GLN A 166 -18.41 3.21 4.67
N ARG A 167 -17.50 3.80 3.87
CA ARG A 167 -16.05 3.76 4.17
C ARG A 167 -15.66 4.63 5.35
N LEU A 168 -16.27 5.80 5.50
CA LEU A 168 -16.01 6.67 6.67
C LEU A 168 -16.44 5.96 7.95
N ALA A 169 -17.60 5.28 7.95
CA ALA A 169 -18.05 4.46 9.07
C ALA A 169 -17.13 3.26 9.35
N GLU A 170 -16.53 2.65 8.32
CA GLU A 170 -15.52 1.59 8.50
C GLU A 170 -14.22 2.10 9.12
N LEU A 171 -13.76 3.28 8.74
CA LEU A 171 -12.58 3.92 9.33
C LEU A 171 -12.82 4.21 10.81
N ASP A 172 -13.99 4.81 11.13
CA ASP A 172 -14.34 5.17 12.50
C ASP A 172 -14.47 3.94 13.41
N ARG A 173 -15.14 2.88 12.94
CA ARG A 173 -15.18 1.56 13.63
C ARG A 173 -13.79 0.97 13.90
N SER A 174 -12.78 1.41 13.16
CA SER A 174 -11.39 0.94 13.28
C SER A 174 -10.50 1.89 14.08
N GLY A 175 -11.07 2.94 14.69
CA GLY A 175 -10.34 3.96 15.44
C GLY A 175 -9.56 4.95 14.55
N ILE A 176 -9.80 4.94 13.24
CA ILE A 176 -9.13 5.81 12.27
C ILE A 176 -10.08 6.95 11.91
N GLY A 177 -9.66 8.20 12.12
CA GLY A 177 -10.47 9.34 11.71
C GLY A 177 -10.35 9.57 10.19
N GLY A 178 -11.49 9.68 9.52
CA GLY A 178 -11.57 9.93 8.08
C GLY A 178 -11.81 11.42 7.77
N ILE A 179 -11.28 11.87 6.64
CA ILE A 179 -11.64 13.16 6.04
C ILE A 179 -12.48 12.88 4.79
N ASP A 180 -13.69 13.45 4.72
CA ASP A 180 -14.56 13.29 3.55
C ASP A 180 -14.03 14.10 2.36
N ARG A 181 -13.52 13.38 1.36
CA ARG A 181 -12.95 13.99 0.16
C ARG A 181 -13.99 14.72 -0.69
N ARG A 182 -15.28 14.41 -0.58
CA ARG A 182 -16.33 15.06 -1.38
C ARG A 182 -16.41 16.57 -1.13
N ALA A 183 -15.93 17.04 0.01
CA ALA A 183 -15.80 18.45 0.32
C ALA A 183 -14.73 19.19 -0.54
N PHE A 184 -13.89 18.46 -1.28
CA PHE A 184 -12.81 19.02 -2.11
C PHE A 184 -12.86 18.34 -3.49
N ALA A 185 -13.88 18.64 -4.28
CA ALA A 185 -14.15 17.96 -5.55
C ALA A 185 -13.01 18.13 -6.57
N ASP A 186 -12.38 19.31 -6.61
CA ASP A 186 -11.41 19.71 -7.63
C ASP A 186 -9.96 19.64 -7.15
N ILE A 187 -9.71 18.89 -6.07
CA ILE A 187 -8.38 18.75 -5.44
C ILE A 187 -7.39 17.90 -6.25
N GLU A 188 -7.81 17.28 -7.36
CA GLU A 188 -6.88 16.56 -8.25
C GLU A 188 -6.23 17.56 -9.18
N PHE A 189 -4.94 17.83 -8.95
CA PHE A 189 -4.16 18.73 -9.79
C PHE A 189 -3.94 18.14 -11.18
N ASP A 190 -4.30 18.92 -12.20
CA ASP A 190 -4.02 18.69 -13.61
C ASP A 190 -3.27 19.91 -14.12
N GLU A 191 -1.99 19.74 -14.43
CA GLU A 191 -1.08 20.83 -14.79
C GLU A 191 -1.54 21.56 -16.06
N SER A 192 -1.98 20.82 -17.09
CA SER A 192 -2.41 21.40 -18.35
C SER A 192 -3.66 22.26 -18.15
N ARG A 193 -4.64 21.75 -17.39
CA ARG A 193 -5.86 22.50 -17.08
C ARG A 193 -5.58 23.67 -16.14
N TYR A 194 -4.69 23.52 -15.18
CA TYR A 194 -4.35 24.59 -14.24
C TYR A 194 -3.76 25.82 -14.95
N HIS A 195 -2.97 25.61 -15.99
CA HIS A 195 -2.40 26.69 -16.79
C HIS A 195 -3.35 27.21 -17.89
N GLY A 196 -4.13 26.33 -18.52
CA GLY A 196 -4.97 26.66 -19.67
C GLY A 196 -6.43 27.03 -19.38
N ASP A 197 -6.95 26.71 -18.19
CA ASP A 197 -8.34 26.91 -17.80
C ASP A 197 -8.42 27.71 -16.48
N PRO A 198 -8.69 29.03 -16.55
CA PRO A 198 -8.81 29.88 -15.37
C PRO A 198 -9.89 29.41 -14.38
N GLY A 199 -11.00 28.85 -14.87
CA GLY A 199 -12.11 28.37 -14.04
C GLY A 199 -11.71 27.11 -13.26
N TYR A 200 -11.02 26.18 -13.92
CA TYR A 200 -10.44 25.02 -13.24
C TYR A 200 -9.40 25.45 -12.19
N ARG A 201 -8.54 26.42 -12.50
CA ARG A 201 -7.55 26.95 -11.55
C ARG A 201 -8.19 27.54 -10.29
N GLU A 202 -9.27 28.30 -10.44
CA GLU A 202 -10.02 28.86 -9.32
C GLU A 202 -10.67 27.76 -8.47
N ALA A 203 -11.35 26.81 -9.11
CA ALA A 203 -11.99 25.67 -8.43
C ALA A 203 -10.96 24.79 -7.68
N TYR A 204 -9.81 24.53 -8.30
CA TYR A 204 -8.69 23.81 -7.67
C TYR A 204 -8.21 24.55 -6.41
N ARG A 205 -7.95 25.86 -6.51
CA ARG A 205 -7.47 26.68 -5.38
C ARG A 205 -8.48 26.70 -4.23
N ALA A 206 -9.78 26.83 -4.54
CA ALA A 206 -10.83 26.78 -3.53
C ALA A 206 -10.87 25.41 -2.83
N SER A 207 -10.80 24.30 -3.59
CA SER A 207 -10.71 22.95 -3.05
C SER A 207 -9.45 22.72 -2.20
N GLU A 208 -8.30 23.25 -2.65
CA GLU A 208 -7.02 23.18 -1.93
C GLU A 208 -7.07 23.91 -0.60
N GLN A 209 -7.59 25.15 -0.59
CA GLN A 209 -7.76 25.92 0.64
C GLN A 209 -8.70 25.23 1.62
N ALA A 210 -9.85 24.74 1.17
CA ALA A 210 -10.80 23.99 1.99
C ALA A 210 -10.18 22.71 2.56
N PHE A 211 -9.38 21.99 1.77
CA PHE A 211 -8.66 20.80 2.21
C PHE A 211 -7.63 21.13 3.29
N LEU A 212 -6.82 22.18 3.09
CA LEU A 212 -5.80 22.62 4.05
C LEU A 212 -6.42 23.10 5.36
N ALA A 213 -7.55 23.82 5.30
CA ALA A 213 -8.33 24.20 6.48
C ALA A 213 -8.83 22.96 7.22
N THR A 214 -9.44 22.02 6.52
CA THR A 214 -9.93 20.76 7.13
C THR A 214 -8.80 19.97 7.79
N VAL A 215 -7.63 19.86 7.15
CA VAL A 215 -6.47 19.18 7.74
C VAL A 215 -5.98 19.93 8.98
N ARG A 216 -5.95 21.26 8.94
CA ARG A 216 -5.56 22.09 10.09
C ARG A 216 -6.49 21.85 11.28
N ASP A 217 -7.80 21.90 11.06
CA ASP A 217 -8.79 21.68 12.12
C ASP A 217 -8.70 20.27 12.66
N PHE A 218 -8.65 19.28 11.77
CA PHE A 218 -8.54 17.86 12.14
C PHE A 218 -7.28 17.54 12.95
N THR A 219 -6.18 18.26 12.69
CA THR A 219 -4.89 18.04 13.37
C THR A 219 -4.65 18.97 14.55
N GLY A 220 -5.54 19.94 14.79
CA GLY A 220 -5.37 21.00 15.79
C GLY A 220 -4.19 21.91 15.46
N GLY A 221 -4.08 22.36 14.21
CA GLY A 221 -3.05 23.30 13.75
C GLY A 221 -1.71 22.68 13.36
N ARG A 222 -1.48 21.39 13.65
CA ARG A 222 -0.17 20.74 13.50
C ARG A 222 0.17 20.29 12.08
N GLY A 223 -0.82 20.17 11.21
CA GLY A 223 -0.64 19.64 9.86
C GLY A 223 -0.27 18.16 9.86
N ALA A 224 0.27 17.70 8.72
CA ALA A 224 0.67 16.30 8.51
C ALA A 224 2.19 16.14 8.69
N ALA A 225 2.61 15.24 9.58
CA ALA A 225 4.03 14.90 9.68
C ALA A 225 4.50 14.00 8.53
N ILE A 226 3.59 13.18 7.99
CA ILE A 226 3.83 12.25 6.88
C ILE A 226 2.62 12.31 5.95
N VAL A 227 2.88 12.40 4.65
CA VAL A 227 1.89 12.26 3.59
C VAL A 227 2.22 11.03 2.75
N PHE A 228 1.26 10.12 2.62
CA PHE A 228 1.35 8.93 1.77
C PHE A 228 0.54 9.10 0.50
#